data_AF-A0A519W7V9-F1
#
_entry.id   AF-A0A519W7V9-F1
#
_cell.length_a   1.000
_cell.length_b   1.000
_cell.length_c   1.000
_cell.angle_alpha   90.00
_cell.angle_beta   90.00
_cell.angle_gamma   90.00
#
_symmetry.space_group_name_H-M   'P 1'
#
loop_
_entity.id
_entity.type
_entity.pdbx_description
1 polymer ?
#
loop_
_entity_poly.entity_id
_entity_poly.type
_entity_poly.pdbx_seq_one_letter_code
_entity_poly.pdbx_strand_id
1 'polypeptide(L)'
;MKDAKELIKLVLDAHGGAEKWSQFKTINAHLSLGGITWAVKGHEGALADTHFSGSIHEVKDSWSPIFEAGLKSTFDGTNVTLLDQSGAVV
;
A
#
# COMPACT_ATOMS: atom_id res chain seq x y z
N MET A 1 -5.97 -39.97 0.50
CA MET A 1 -6.01 -38.60 1.08
C MET A 1 -4.75 -37.90 0.61
N LYS A 2 -4.85 -36.65 0.11
CA LYS A 2 -3.64 -35.88 -0.17
C LYS A 2 -2.89 -35.65 1.14
N ASP A 3 -1.57 -35.76 1.13
CA ASP A 3 -0.79 -35.36 2.29
C ASP A 3 -0.82 -33.83 2.46
N ALA A 4 -0.44 -33.32 3.64
CA ALA A 4 -0.48 -31.89 3.91
C ALA A 4 0.40 -31.06 2.95
N LYS A 5 1.52 -31.63 2.48
CA LYS A 5 2.45 -30.94 1.57
C LYS A 5 1.85 -30.83 0.17
N GLU A 6 1.17 -31.86 -0.30
CA GLU A 6 0.44 -31.88 -1.57
C GLU A 6 -0.69 -30.85 -1.58
N LEU A 7 -1.40 -30.70 -0.45
CA LEU A 7 -2.44 -29.67 -0.32
C LEU A 7 -1.85 -28.26 -0.34
N ILE A 8 -0.76 -28.01 0.41
CA ILE A 8 -0.06 -26.71 0.39
C ILE A 8 0.41 -26.38 -1.02
N LYS A 9 1.05 -27.33 -1.71
CA LYS A 9 1.52 -27.14 -3.08
C LYS A 9 0.36 -26.81 -4.03
N LEU A 10 -0.75 -27.55 -3.94
CA LEU A 10 -1.95 -27.28 -4.74
C LEU A 10 -2.46 -25.84 -4.53
N VAL A 11 -2.57 -25.40 -3.27
CA VAL A 11 -3.08 -24.06 -2.95
C VAL A 11 -2.14 -22.99 -3.46
N LEU A 12 -0.83 -23.12 -3.24
CA LEU A 12 0.16 -22.15 -3.73
C LEU A 12 0.13 -22.07 -5.26
N ASP A 13 0.17 -23.21 -5.94
CA ASP A 13 0.16 -23.27 -7.41
C ASP A 13 -1.14 -22.66 -7.98
N ALA A 14 -2.29 -22.91 -7.34
CA ALA A 14 -3.58 -22.32 -7.73
C ALA A 14 -3.61 -20.79 -7.60
N HIS A 15 -2.78 -20.20 -6.74
CA HIS A 15 -2.66 -18.74 -6.55
C HIS A 15 -1.44 -18.14 -7.25
N GLY A 16 -0.86 -18.86 -8.23
CA GLY A 16 0.23 -18.37 -9.07
C GLY A 16 1.61 -18.90 -8.69
N GLY A 17 1.73 -19.66 -7.61
CA GLY A 17 2.96 -20.34 -7.22
C GLY A 17 3.99 -19.43 -6.54
N ALA A 18 4.88 -20.07 -5.77
CA ALA A 18 5.92 -19.36 -5.02
C ALA A 18 6.94 -18.64 -5.94
N GLU A 19 7.25 -19.22 -7.10
CA GLU A 19 8.19 -18.62 -8.06
C GLU A 19 7.66 -17.27 -8.57
N LYS A 20 6.42 -17.22 -9.06
CA LYS A 20 5.80 -15.99 -9.53
C LYS A 20 5.65 -14.96 -8.40
N TRP A 21 5.26 -15.41 -7.21
CA TRP A 21 5.16 -14.53 -6.04
C TRP A 21 6.49 -13.83 -5.73
N SER A 22 7.61 -14.58 -5.77
CA SER A 22 8.94 -14.04 -5.47
C SER A 22 9.43 -12.98 -6.47
N GLN A 23 8.84 -12.92 -7.66
CA GLN A 23 9.18 -11.95 -8.69
C GLN A 23 8.56 -10.57 -8.43
N PHE A 24 7.43 -10.50 -7.71
CA PHE A 24 6.77 -9.24 -7.42
C PHE A 24 7.41 -8.53 -6.22
N LYS A 25 7.72 -7.25 -6.37
CA LYS A 25 8.37 -6.45 -5.31
C LYS A 25 7.49 -5.36 -4.74
N THR A 26 6.63 -4.78 -5.57
CA THR A 26 5.84 -3.60 -5.22
C THR A 26 4.43 -3.74 -5.76
N ILE A 27 3.44 -3.39 -4.95
CA ILE A 27 2.07 -3.16 -5.36
C ILE A 27 1.83 -1.66 -5.50
N ASN A 28 1.23 -1.24 -6.61
CA ASN A 28 0.82 0.14 -6.83
C ASN A 28 -0.69 0.20 -7.01
N ALA A 29 -1.34 1.19 -6.42
CA ALA A 29 -2.76 1.43 -6.61
C ALA A 29 -3.03 2.92 -6.78
N HIS A 30 -3.89 3.26 -7.72
CA HIS A 30 -4.48 4.59 -7.84
C HIS A 30 -5.88 4.54 -7.22
N LEU A 31 -6.13 5.40 -6.24
CA LEU A 31 -7.25 5.28 -5.32
C LEU A 31 -7.99 6.60 -5.20
N SER A 32 -9.29 6.50 -4.99
CA SER A 32 -10.17 7.60 -4.58
C SER A 32 -10.81 7.23 -3.25
N LEU A 33 -10.33 7.87 -2.17
CA LEU A 33 -10.75 7.59 -0.80
C LEU A 33 -11.51 8.79 -0.22
N GLY A 34 -12.59 8.51 0.50
CA GLY A 34 -13.43 9.54 1.11
C GLY A 34 -14.68 8.98 1.74
N GLY A 35 -15.77 9.75 1.69
CA GLY A 35 -17.06 9.40 2.27
C GLY A 35 -17.54 10.45 3.26
N ILE A 36 -18.79 10.32 3.71
CA ILE A 36 -19.48 11.36 4.50
C ILE A 36 -18.74 11.75 5.78
N THR A 37 -18.04 10.80 6.41
CA THR A 37 -17.29 11.04 7.64
C THR A 37 -16.07 11.93 7.45
N TRP A 38 -15.50 11.98 6.25
CA TRP A 38 -14.34 12.83 5.95
C TRP A 38 -14.72 14.30 5.91
N ALA A 39 -15.86 14.62 5.30
CA ALA A 39 -16.41 15.99 5.28
C ALA A 39 -16.75 16.48 6.69
N VAL A 40 -17.38 15.64 7.52
CA VAL A 40 -17.66 15.96 8.93
C VAL A 40 -16.37 16.23 9.72
N LYS A 41 -15.25 15.61 9.34
CA LYS A 41 -13.93 15.82 9.95
C LYS A 41 -13.11 16.95 9.30
N GLY A 42 -13.63 17.66 8.30
CA GLY A 42 -12.92 18.75 7.63
C GLY A 42 -11.83 18.29 6.65
N HIS A 43 -11.83 17.02 6.24
CA HIS A 43 -10.85 16.44 5.31
C HIS A 43 -11.52 15.94 4.01
N GLU A 44 -12.63 16.55 3.61
CA GLU A 44 -13.26 16.20 2.33
C GLU A 44 -12.24 16.27 1.18
N GLY A 45 -12.21 15.23 0.34
CA GLY A 45 -11.34 15.20 -0.84
C GLY A 45 -9.84 14.97 -0.57
N ALA A 46 -9.39 14.94 0.68
CA ALA A 46 -7.96 14.86 1.03
C ALA A 46 -7.19 13.67 0.41
N LEU A 47 -7.89 12.58 0.09
CA LEU A 47 -7.34 11.40 -0.60
C LEU A 47 -8.22 10.97 -1.79
N ALA A 48 -9.01 11.88 -2.37
CA ALA A 48 -9.90 11.55 -3.49
C ALA A 48 -9.14 11.22 -4.79
N ASP A 49 -7.85 11.56 -4.86
CA ASP A 49 -6.92 11.22 -5.92
C ASP A 49 -5.53 10.97 -5.30
N THR A 50 -5.24 9.71 -4.96
CA THR A 50 -3.96 9.34 -4.33
C THR A 50 -3.40 8.07 -4.92
N HIS A 51 -2.07 7.97 -4.93
CA HIS A 51 -1.36 6.74 -5.23
C HIS A 51 -0.84 6.09 -3.95
N PHE A 52 -0.98 4.78 -3.88
CA PHE A 52 -0.35 3.92 -2.89
C PHE A 52 0.75 3.10 -3.56
N SER A 53 1.88 2.96 -2.89
CA SER A 53 2.95 2.03 -3.26
C SER A 53 3.41 1.26 -2.02
N GLY A 54 3.24 -0.06 -2.02
CA GLY A 54 3.63 -0.95 -0.90
C GLY A 54 4.64 -1.99 -1.32
N SER A 55 5.59 -2.32 -0.44
CA SER A 55 6.50 -3.46 -0.61
C SER A 55 5.76 -4.78 -0.34
N ILE A 56 6.01 -5.78 -1.17
CA ILE A 56 5.38 -7.11 -1.06
C ILE A 56 6.16 -8.04 -0.11
N HIS A 57 7.42 -7.71 0.18
CA HIS A 57 8.31 -8.53 1.00
C HIS A 57 8.85 -7.81 2.24
N GLU A 58 8.57 -6.52 2.37
CA GLU A 58 8.97 -5.71 3.52
C GLU A 58 7.76 -4.95 4.05
N VAL A 59 7.77 -4.58 5.33
CA VAL A 59 6.74 -3.73 5.93
C VAL A 59 7.07 -2.27 5.62
N LYS A 60 6.84 -1.86 4.37
CA LYS A 60 7.07 -0.50 3.90
C LYS A 60 5.98 -0.08 2.92
N ASP A 61 5.52 1.16 3.04
CA ASP A 61 4.62 1.74 2.04
C ASP A 61 4.78 3.26 1.94
N SER A 62 4.11 3.82 0.94
CA SER A 62 3.98 5.25 0.79
C SER A 62 2.68 5.64 0.09
N TRP A 63 2.24 6.86 0.39
CA TRP A 63 1.06 7.49 -0.19
C TRP A 63 1.42 8.86 -0.74
N SER A 64 0.98 9.17 -1.96
CA SER A 64 1.16 10.50 -2.54
C SER A 64 0.20 10.77 -3.71
N PRO A 65 -0.34 11.99 -3.85
CA PRO A 65 -0.34 13.06 -2.85
C PRO A 65 -1.25 12.71 -1.66
N ILE A 66 -0.97 13.27 -0.48
CA ILE A 66 -1.87 13.16 0.68
C ILE A 66 -2.23 14.55 1.22
N PHE A 67 -3.52 14.79 1.50
CA PHE A 67 -4.07 16.07 1.96
C PHE A 67 -3.95 17.22 0.94
N GLU A 68 -2.74 17.56 0.54
CA GLU A 68 -2.43 18.61 -0.43
C GLU A 68 -1.36 18.15 -1.44
N ALA A 69 -1.29 18.88 -2.56
CA ALA A 69 -0.37 18.55 -3.64
C ALA A 69 1.09 18.67 -3.17
N GLY A 70 1.82 17.55 -3.21
CA GLY A 70 3.24 17.51 -2.90
C GLY A 70 3.61 16.96 -1.53
N LEU A 71 2.64 16.66 -0.67
CA LEU A 71 2.90 15.87 0.53
C LEU A 71 2.92 14.38 0.19
N LYS A 72 3.84 13.67 0.83
CA LYS A 72 3.98 12.23 0.76
C LYS A 72 4.07 11.65 2.16
N SER A 73 3.32 10.59 2.43
CA SER A 73 3.55 9.77 3.61
C SER A 73 4.43 8.57 3.27
N THR A 74 5.30 8.18 4.20
CA THR A 74 6.03 6.91 4.15
C THR A 74 5.87 6.17 5.46
N PHE A 75 5.71 4.86 5.39
CA PHE A 75 5.77 3.95 6.53
C PHE A 75 6.96 3.01 6.38
N ASP A 76 7.78 2.87 7.44
CA ASP A 76 8.98 2.02 7.44
C ASP A 76 8.84 0.72 8.27
N GLY A 77 7.63 0.45 8.75
CA GLY A 77 7.33 -0.65 9.67
C GLY A 77 7.24 -0.22 11.13
N THR A 78 7.70 1.00 11.46
CA THR A 78 7.66 1.56 12.81
C THR A 78 7.12 3.00 12.81
N ASN A 79 7.62 3.84 11.91
CA ASN A 79 7.34 5.26 11.86
C ASN A 79 6.51 5.61 10.63
N VAL A 80 5.59 6.55 10.81
CA VAL A 80 4.94 7.26 9.72
C VAL A 80 5.57 8.64 9.62
N THR A 81 6.14 8.94 8.46
CA THR A 81 6.78 10.23 8.18
C THR A 81 6.00 10.98 7.12
N LEU A 82 5.81 12.28 7.30
CA LEU A 82 5.31 13.19 6.28
C LEU A 82 6.47 13.92 5.65
N LEU A 83 6.50 13.95 4.33
CA LEU A 83 7.54 14.56 3.53
C LEU A 83 6.93 15.61 2.61
N ASP A 84 7.57 16.76 2.50
CA ASP A 84 7.26 17.74 1.46
C ASP A 84 7.86 17.34 0.10
N GLN A 85 7.67 18.20 -0.92
CA GLN A 85 8.16 17.97 -2.28
C GLN A 85 9.69 17.89 -2.38
N SER A 86 10.41 18.49 -1.42
CA SER A 86 11.88 18.44 -1.32
C SER A 86 12.39 17.20 -0.59
N GLY A 87 11.49 16.45 0.06
CA GLY A 87 11.82 15.30 0.90
C GLY A 87 12.15 15.69 2.34
N ALA A 88 11.86 16.92 2.76
CA ALA A 88 12.02 17.35 4.15
C ALA A 88 10.84 16.87 5.01
N VAL A 89 11.11 16.52 6.26
CA VAL A 89 10.07 16.11 7.22
C VAL A 89 9.28 17.32 7.69
N VAL A 90 7.95 17.21 7.68
CA VAL A 90 7.02 18.28 8.09
C VAL A 90 6.03 17.83 9.17
#